data_AF-A0A2A6PA99-F1
#
_entry.id   AF-A0A2A6PA99-F1
#
_cell.length_a   1.000
_cell.length_b   1.000
_cell.length_c   1.000
_cell.angle_alpha   90.00
_cell.angle_beta   90.00
_cell.angle_gamma   90.00
#
_symmetry.space_group_name_H-M   'P 1'
#
loop_
_entity.id
_entity.type
_entity.pdbx_description
1 polymer ?
#
loop_
_entity_poly.entity_id
_entity_poly.type
_entity_poly.pdbx_seq_one_letter_code
_entity_poly.pdbx_strand_id
1 'polypeptide(L)'
;MAEEWTSRAYSISGSPGPASNDLETDRAALTTLVTLAEQHAPLDNAFLDALNIPVTPWVAWQMGIYTEHIAVNTEHALVAARLALWAASRSKDQARVLANMLTAANTCFRVGERDLAETLYEEILVSPLSTGTSERFGAYTGMANVNLSRENLRDAAYYFDKCLTSVHLIVDEEGREGLFVNAAHCYLHCRDAGGALVVLARLNADLAEKLEKELTTQRLSLEERLLIVARLHALGADDKADTLFASWNEEPHAYD
;
A
#
# COMPACT_ATOMS: atom_id res chain seq x y z
N MET A 1 12.39 17.38 -20.21
CA MET A 1 11.54 16.17 -20.27
C MET A 1 10.04 16.53 -20.24
N ALA A 2 9.69 17.71 -19.73
CA ALA A 2 8.32 18.24 -19.71
C ALA A 2 7.50 18.13 -21.02
N GLU A 3 8.02 18.55 -22.17
CA GLU A 3 7.27 18.49 -23.45
C GLU A 3 7.01 17.05 -23.93
N GLU A 4 7.98 16.16 -23.69
CA GLU A 4 7.89 14.73 -24.03
C GLU A 4 6.86 14.02 -23.14
N TRP A 5 6.92 14.26 -21.83
CA TRP A 5 5.93 13.73 -20.88
C TRP A 5 4.52 14.20 -21.21
N THR A 6 4.37 15.50 -21.44
CA THR A 6 3.07 16.11 -21.74
C THR A 6 2.47 15.58 -23.03
N SER A 7 3.30 15.25 -24.02
CA SER A 7 2.85 14.60 -25.26
C SER A 7 2.40 13.15 -25.02
N ARG A 8 3.13 12.41 -24.17
CA ARG A 8 2.80 11.03 -23.79
C ARG A 8 1.54 10.93 -22.92
N ALA A 9 1.29 11.91 -22.05
CA ALA A 9 0.17 11.96 -21.12
C ALA A 9 -1.21 11.70 -21.77
N TYR A 10 -1.39 12.14 -23.02
CA TYR A 10 -2.65 11.95 -23.77
C TYR A 10 -2.85 10.54 -24.33
N SER A 11 -1.82 9.70 -24.30
CA SER A 11 -1.87 8.32 -24.79
C SER A 11 -2.08 7.28 -23.68
N ILE A 12 -2.14 7.72 -22.41
CA ILE A 12 -2.25 6.81 -21.27
C ILE A 12 -3.70 6.31 -21.13
N SER A 13 -3.86 4.98 -21.19
CA SER A 13 -5.15 4.30 -21.01
C SER A 13 -5.71 4.47 -19.60
N GLY A 14 -7.04 4.53 -19.46
CA GLY A 14 -7.72 4.69 -18.16
C GLY A 14 -7.75 6.13 -17.62
N SER A 15 -7.28 7.10 -18.40
CA SER A 15 -7.41 8.52 -18.07
C SER A 15 -8.90 8.93 -17.96
N PRO A 16 -9.29 9.79 -16.99
CA PRO A 16 -10.61 10.41 -16.98
C PRO A 16 -10.89 11.28 -18.22
N GLY A 17 -9.91 11.40 -19.12
CA GLY A 17 -9.93 12.31 -20.26
C GLY A 17 -9.61 13.74 -19.79
N PRO A 18 -8.92 14.53 -20.61
CA PRO A 18 -8.88 15.98 -20.40
C PRO A 18 -10.29 16.53 -20.42
N ALA A 19 -10.56 17.60 -19.68
CA ALA A 19 -11.87 18.25 -19.76
C ALA A 19 -12.06 18.66 -21.23
N SER A 20 -13.08 18.12 -21.92
CA SER A 20 -13.20 18.11 -23.38
C SER A 20 -13.21 19.47 -24.07
N ASN A 21 -13.17 20.57 -23.30
CA ASN A 21 -13.35 21.93 -23.78
C ASN A 21 -12.06 22.77 -23.74
N ASP A 22 -10.96 22.32 -23.12
CA ASP A 22 -9.71 23.12 -23.07
C ASP A 22 -8.42 22.29 -22.91
N LEU A 23 -8.11 21.51 -23.95
CA LEU A 23 -6.90 20.69 -24.04
C LEU A 23 -5.59 21.49 -23.97
N GLU A 24 -5.57 22.71 -24.50
CA GLU A 24 -4.37 23.55 -24.54
C GLU A 24 -4.05 24.13 -23.16
N THR A 25 -5.06 24.54 -22.40
CA THR A 25 -4.86 24.99 -21.02
C THR A 25 -4.40 23.84 -20.12
N ASP A 26 -5.01 22.66 -20.22
CA ASP A 26 -4.57 21.46 -19.48
C ASP A 26 -3.12 21.09 -19.82
N ARG A 27 -2.74 21.20 -21.10
CA ARG A 27 -1.37 21.00 -21.57
C ARG A 27 -0.40 21.99 -20.95
N ALA A 28 -0.73 23.28 -21.01
CA ALA A 28 0.12 24.34 -20.48
C ALA A 28 0.30 24.23 -18.97
N ALA A 29 -0.78 23.92 -18.24
CA ALA A 29 -0.75 23.67 -16.81
C ALA A 29 0.18 22.48 -16.47
N LEU A 30 0.01 21.35 -17.15
CA LEU A 30 0.84 20.16 -16.94
C LEU A 30 2.32 20.43 -17.25
N THR A 31 2.63 21.05 -18.39
CA THR A 31 4.01 21.42 -18.75
C THR A 31 4.66 22.30 -17.69
N THR A 32 3.91 23.28 -17.16
CA THR A 32 4.40 24.19 -16.12
C THR A 32 4.73 23.43 -14.84
N LEU A 33 3.82 22.57 -14.36
CA LEU A 33 4.02 21.79 -13.14
C LEU A 33 5.18 20.80 -13.28
N VAL A 34 5.31 20.13 -14.42
CA VAL A 34 6.44 19.22 -14.67
C VAL A 34 7.76 20.00 -14.73
N THR A 35 7.77 21.18 -15.34
CA THR A 35 8.95 22.04 -15.37
C THR A 35 9.36 22.49 -13.97
N LEU A 36 8.40 22.85 -13.12
CA LEU A 36 8.67 23.19 -11.71
C LEU A 36 9.25 21.99 -10.94
N ALA A 37 8.73 20.78 -11.18
CA ALA A 37 9.28 19.55 -10.60
C ALA A 37 10.72 19.29 -11.04
N GLU A 38 11.04 19.50 -12.32
CA GLU A 38 12.38 19.34 -12.90
C GLU A 38 13.38 20.41 -12.42
N GLN A 39 12.91 21.58 -11.98
CA GLN A 39 13.77 22.69 -11.54
C GLN A 39 14.19 22.61 -10.06
N HIS A 40 13.68 21.65 -9.29
CA HIS A 40 13.99 21.50 -7.86
C HIS A 40 13.72 22.77 -7.03
N ALA A 41 12.77 23.60 -7.45
CA ALA A 41 12.48 24.82 -6.73
C ALA A 41 11.99 24.46 -5.31
N PRO A 42 12.48 25.13 -4.25
CA PRO A 42 11.90 24.97 -2.92
C PRO A 42 10.46 25.48 -2.96
N LEU A 43 9.52 24.54 -2.97
CA LEU A 43 8.09 24.85 -3.05
C LEU A 43 7.55 25.12 -1.64
N ASP A 44 7.78 26.26 -1.01
CA ASP A 44 7.09 26.50 0.27
C ASP A 44 5.56 26.67 0.09
N ASN A 45 4.80 26.68 1.19
CA ASN A 45 3.34 26.81 1.11
C ASN A 45 2.92 28.17 0.52
N ALA A 46 3.69 29.23 0.75
CA ALA A 46 3.39 30.56 0.22
C ALA A 46 3.54 30.59 -1.32
N PHE A 47 4.57 29.94 -1.85
CA PHE A 47 4.79 29.75 -3.28
C PHE A 47 3.63 28.96 -3.89
N LEU A 48 3.29 27.81 -3.30
CA LEU A 48 2.18 26.98 -3.76
C LEU A 48 0.84 27.72 -3.71
N ASP A 49 0.61 28.56 -2.71
CA ASP A 49 -0.62 29.34 -2.61
C ASP A 49 -0.70 30.46 -3.64
N ALA A 50 0.45 31.04 -4.02
CA ALA A 50 0.58 32.05 -5.04
C ALA A 50 0.52 31.50 -6.48
N LEU A 51 0.69 30.19 -6.68
CA LEU A 51 0.54 29.56 -8.00
C LEU A 51 -0.89 29.75 -8.52
N ASN A 52 -1.00 30.52 -9.59
CA ASN A 52 -2.26 30.76 -10.30
C ASN A 52 -2.31 29.94 -11.60
N ILE A 53 -2.20 28.62 -11.47
CA ILE A 53 -2.30 27.67 -12.58
C ILE A 53 -3.70 27.03 -12.53
N PRO A 54 -4.47 27.03 -13.63
CA PRO A 54 -5.75 26.33 -13.68
C PRO A 54 -5.48 24.81 -13.63
N VAL A 55 -6.02 24.13 -12.60
CA VAL A 55 -5.82 22.69 -12.42
C VAL A 55 -7.13 21.95 -12.54
N THR A 56 -7.18 21.00 -13.47
CA THR A 56 -8.28 20.05 -13.63
C THR A 56 -7.96 18.72 -12.95
N PRO A 57 -8.97 17.85 -12.71
CA PRO A 57 -8.72 16.49 -12.23
C PRO A 57 -7.78 15.69 -13.13
N TRP A 58 -7.79 15.96 -14.44
CA TRP A 58 -6.87 15.34 -15.39
C TRP A 58 -5.43 15.78 -15.15
N VAL A 59 -5.16 17.09 -15.00
CA VAL A 59 -3.82 17.58 -14.66
C VAL A 59 -3.33 16.98 -13.34
N ALA A 60 -4.19 16.93 -12.31
CA ALA A 60 -3.86 16.30 -11.04
C ALA A 60 -3.51 14.81 -11.18
N TRP A 61 -4.27 14.07 -11.99
CA TRP A 61 -3.99 12.66 -12.28
C TRP A 61 -2.65 12.47 -12.99
N GLN A 62 -2.37 13.29 -14.00
CA GLN A 62 -1.10 13.22 -14.75
C GLN A 62 0.11 13.54 -13.89
N MET A 63 -0.01 14.47 -12.94
CA MET A 63 1.06 14.75 -11.97
C MET A 63 1.31 13.55 -11.03
N GLY A 64 0.28 12.80 -10.65
CA GLY A 64 0.42 11.55 -9.91
C GLY A 64 1.22 10.51 -10.71
N ILE A 65 0.83 10.26 -11.96
CA ILE A 65 1.55 9.32 -12.84
C ILE A 65 2.99 9.78 -13.09
N TYR A 66 3.20 11.07 -13.33
CA TYR A 66 4.53 11.63 -13.52
C TYR A 66 5.43 11.35 -12.31
N THR A 67 4.89 11.57 -11.10
CA THR A 67 5.58 11.28 -9.85
C THR A 67 6.02 9.81 -9.77
N GLU A 68 5.14 8.87 -10.12
CA GLU A 68 5.49 7.44 -10.15
C GLU A 68 6.54 7.11 -11.20
N HIS A 69 6.44 7.74 -12.38
CA HIS A 69 7.38 7.54 -13.49
C HIS A 69 8.80 7.97 -13.12
N ILE A 70 8.94 9.09 -12.39
CA ILE A 70 10.24 9.62 -11.99
C ILE A 70 10.68 9.13 -10.61
N ALA A 71 9.91 8.26 -9.93
CA ALA A 71 10.18 7.82 -8.56
C ALA A 71 11.55 7.10 -8.38
N VAL A 72 12.21 6.73 -9.49
CA VAL A 72 13.58 6.19 -9.49
C VAL A 72 14.63 7.28 -9.22
N ASN A 73 14.30 8.55 -9.48
CA ASN A 73 15.13 9.72 -9.18
C ASN A 73 14.58 10.44 -7.93
N THR A 74 15.26 10.24 -6.81
CA THR A 74 14.73 10.46 -5.46
C THR A 74 14.40 11.93 -5.14
N GLU A 75 15.22 12.89 -5.59
CA GLU A 75 15.00 14.31 -5.26
C GLU A 75 13.87 14.93 -6.09
N HIS A 76 13.77 14.57 -7.37
CA HIS A 76 12.73 15.07 -8.28
C HIS A 76 11.35 14.56 -7.85
N ALA A 77 11.30 13.31 -7.37
CA ALA A 77 10.07 12.63 -7.03
C ALA A 77 9.34 13.29 -5.86
N LEU A 78 10.05 13.81 -4.85
CA LEU A 78 9.42 14.52 -3.72
C LEU A 78 8.77 15.83 -4.14
N VAL A 79 9.43 16.60 -5.00
CA VAL A 79 8.89 17.85 -5.55
C VAL A 79 7.66 17.55 -6.41
N ALA A 80 7.75 16.55 -7.29
CA ALA A 80 6.62 16.09 -8.11
C ALA A 80 5.44 15.60 -7.26
N ALA A 81 5.69 14.81 -6.21
CA ALA A 81 4.68 14.33 -5.28
C ALA A 81 3.93 15.48 -4.61
N ARG A 82 4.67 16.50 -4.16
CA ARG A 82 4.08 17.70 -3.55
C ARG A 82 3.22 18.49 -4.54
N LEU A 83 3.68 18.67 -5.77
CA LEU A 83 2.91 19.32 -6.82
C LEU A 83 1.67 18.51 -7.21
N ALA A 84 1.74 17.19 -7.20
CA ALA A 84 0.59 16.31 -7.44
C ALA A 84 -0.47 16.46 -6.34
N LEU A 85 -0.06 16.55 -5.07
CA LEU A 85 -0.94 16.80 -3.93
C LEU A 85 -1.61 18.17 -4.01
N TRP A 86 -0.82 19.20 -4.31
CA TRP A 86 -1.32 20.56 -4.51
C TRP A 86 -2.32 20.60 -5.68
N ALA A 87 -1.99 19.98 -6.81
CA ALA A 87 -2.84 19.93 -7.98
C ALA A 87 -4.19 19.22 -7.68
N ALA A 88 -4.16 18.09 -6.98
CA ALA A 88 -5.37 17.38 -6.57
C ALA A 88 -6.25 18.21 -5.63
N SER A 89 -5.63 18.92 -4.68
CA SER A 89 -6.35 19.80 -3.75
C SER A 89 -7.02 20.98 -4.49
N ARG A 90 -6.33 21.54 -5.50
CA ARG A 90 -6.85 22.66 -6.31
C ARG A 90 -7.90 22.24 -7.34
N SER A 91 -7.84 21.01 -7.85
CA SER A 91 -8.87 20.46 -8.75
C SER A 91 -10.19 20.16 -8.05
N LYS A 92 -10.21 20.16 -6.71
CA LYS A 92 -11.36 19.83 -5.86
C LYS A 92 -11.92 18.41 -6.10
N ASP A 93 -11.08 17.51 -6.60
CA ASP A 93 -11.41 16.10 -6.78
C ASP A 93 -10.85 15.27 -5.61
N GLN A 94 -11.75 14.86 -4.72
CA GLN A 94 -11.40 14.09 -3.52
C GLN A 94 -10.78 12.72 -3.83
N ALA A 95 -11.16 12.07 -4.93
CA ALA A 95 -10.56 10.81 -5.33
C ALA A 95 -9.11 11.02 -5.76
N ARG A 96 -8.82 12.14 -6.45
CA ARG A 96 -7.45 12.51 -6.82
C ARG A 96 -6.60 12.90 -5.63
N VAL A 97 -7.18 13.52 -4.61
CA VAL A 97 -6.47 13.83 -3.37
C VAL A 97 -5.97 12.54 -2.71
N LEU A 98 -6.84 11.53 -2.51
CA LEU A 98 -6.44 10.25 -1.91
C LEU A 98 -5.41 9.52 -2.77
N ALA A 99 -5.62 9.43 -4.08
CA ALA A 99 -4.71 8.73 -4.98
C ALA A 99 -3.32 9.39 -4.97
N ASN A 100 -3.25 10.71 -5.11
CA ASN A 100 -1.97 11.42 -5.11
C ASN A 100 -1.32 11.40 -3.72
N MET A 101 -2.10 11.31 -2.63
CA MET A 101 -1.56 11.17 -1.27
C MET A 101 -0.91 9.81 -1.08
N LEU A 102 -1.52 8.75 -1.61
CA LEU A 102 -0.90 7.42 -1.62
C LEU A 102 0.39 7.42 -2.46
N THR A 103 0.36 8.01 -3.66
CA THR A 103 1.56 8.17 -4.50
C THR A 103 2.66 8.94 -3.76
N ALA A 104 2.32 10.04 -3.08
CA ALA A 104 3.28 10.83 -2.31
C ALA A 104 3.86 10.04 -1.13
N ALA A 105 3.03 9.32 -0.38
CA ALA A 105 3.46 8.48 0.73
C ALA A 105 4.44 7.38 0.27
N ASN A 106 4.10 6.69 -0.83
CA ASN A 106 4.95 5.68 -1.45
C ASN A 106 6.29 6.27 -1.90
N THR A 107 6.27 7.47 -2.49
CA THR A 107 7.49 8.18 -2.89
C THR A 107 8.34 8.53 -1.67
N CYS A 108 7.76 9.12 -0.61
CA CYS A 108 8.46 9.44 0.64
C CYS A 108 9.14 8.19 1.23
N PHE A 109 8.42 7.06 1.26
CA PHE A 109 8.96 5.81 1.76
C PHE A 109 10.18 5.33 0.95
N ARG A 110 10.09 5.36 -0.39
CA ARG A 110 11.19 4.94 -1.29
C ARG A 110 12.44 5.78 -1.14
N VAL A 111 12.30 7.08 -0.91
CA VAL A 111 13.43 8.00 -0.75
C VAL A 111 13.99 8.04 0.67
N GLY A 112 13.36 7.32 1.62
CA GLY A 112 13.83 7.18 3.00
C GLY A 112 13.16 8.13 4.01
N GLU A 113 12.23 8.99 3.56
CA GLU A 113 11.43 9.90 4.40
C GLU A 113 10.28 9.14 5.09
N ARG A 114 10.65 8.19 5.96
CA ARG A 114 9.71 7.22 6.56
C ARG A 114 8.66 7.86 7.45
N ASP A 115 9.02 8.87 8.23
CA ASP A 115 8.11 9.55 9.16
C ASP A 115 7.04 10.36 8.41
N LEU A 116 7.44 10.99 7.30
CA LEU A 116 6.51 11.68 6.41
C LEU A 116 5.61 10.69 5.67
N ALA A 117 6.17 9.58 5.19
CA ALA A 117 5.38 8.52 4.55
C ALA A 117 4.31 7.97 5.51
N GLU A 118 4.69 7.68 6.75
CA GLU A 118 3.77 7.24 7.82
C GLU A 118 2.65 8.24 8.04
N THR A 119 2.98 9.52 8.22
CA THR A 119 1.98 10.58 8.41
C THR A 119 0.96 10.60 7.26
N LEU A 120 1.43 10.52 6.01
CA LEU A 120 0.55 10.50 4.84
C LEU A 120 -0.30 9.23 4.77
N TYR A 121 0.24 8.06 5.13
CA TYR A 121 -0.56 6.84 5.22
C TYR A 121 -1.64 6.94 6.30
N GLU A 122 -1.31 7.47 7.48
CA GLU A 122 -2.27 7.70 8.55
C GLU A 122 -3.40 8.61 8.09
N GLU A 123 -3.09 9.72 7.42
CA GLU A 123 -4.09 10.64 6.85
C GLU A 123 -5.05 9.94 5.88
N ILE A 124 -4.55 9.04 5.02
CA ILE A 124 -5.39 8.23 4.13
C ILE A 124 -6.32 7.32 4.95
N LEU A 125 -5.80 6.66 5.98
CA LEU A 125 -6.55 5.70 6.78
C LEU A 125 -7.64 6.36 7.63
N VAL A 126 -7.37 7.54 8.19
CA VAL A 126 -8.35 8.29 9.01
C VAL A 126 -9.29 9.18 8.17
N SER A 127 -9.03 9.30 6.87
CA SER A 127 -9.85 10.11 5.98
C SER A 127 -11.33 9.67 6.01
N PRO A 128 -12.29 10.60 6.22
CA PRO A 128 -13.72 10.28 6.32
C PRO A 128 -14.37 9.99 4.97
N LEU A 129 -13.61 10.04 3.86
CA LEU A 129 -14.14 9.85 2.52
C LEU A 129 -14.67 8.42 2.34
N SER A 130 -15.91 8.28 1.87
CA SER A 130 -16.50 6.96 1.62
C SER A 130 -15.85 6.23 0.44
N THR A 131 -15.16 6.96 -0.43
CA THR A 131 -14.37 6.45 -1.55
C THR A 131 -12.95 6.12 -1.14
N GLY A 132 -12.21 5.40 -1.98
CA GLY A 132 -10.77 5.21 -1.80
C GLY A 132 -10.36 3.87 -1.17
N THR A 133 -11.12 2.80 -1.41
CA THR A 133 -10.80 1.47 -0.89
C THR A 133 -9.42 0.99 -1.34
N SER A 134 -9.05 1.25 -2.60
CA SER A 134 -7.72 0.92 -3.15
C SER A 134 -6.63 1.71 -2.44
N GLU A 135 -6.86 3.00 -2.19
CA GLU A 135 -5.91 3.89 -1.54
C GLU A 135 -5.68 3.50 -0.08
N ARG A 136 -6.74 3.15 0.65
CA ARG A 136 -6.63 2.61 2.02
C ARG A 136 -5.91 1.27 2.07
N PHE A 137 -6.20 0.38 1.12
CA PHE A 137 -5.48 -0.89 0.98
C PHE A 137 -3.98 -0.64 0.74
N GLY A 138 -3.64 0.30 -0.14
CA GLY A 138 -2.27 0.75 -0.37
C GLY A 138 -1.63 1.33 0.89
N ALA A 139 -2.36 2.16 1.64
CA ALA A 139 -1.88 2.75 2.90
C ALA A 139 -1.62 1.70 3.99
N TYR A 140 -2.49 0.69 4.14
CA TYR A 140 -2.21 -0.45 5.03
C TYR A 140 -0.95 -1.20 4.63
N THR A 141 -0.76 -1.46 3.33
CA THR A 141 0.46 -2.08 2.82
C THR A 141 1.70 -1.21 3.09
N GLY A 142 1.58 0.10 2.89
CA GLY A 142 2.62 1.09 3.19
C GLY A 142 3.01 1.10 4.67
N MET A 143 2.02 1.15 5.56
CA MET A 143 2.24 1.10 7.02
C MET A 143 2.90 -0.21 7.46
N ALA A 144 2.51 -1.34 6.86
CA ALA A 144 3.16 -2.62 7.12
C ALA A 144 4.66 -2.56 6.76
N ASN A 145 4.99 -2.00 5.59
CA ASN A 145 6.38 -1.84 5.14
C ASN A 145 7.19 -0.84 5.97
N VAL A 146 6.59 0.28 6.41
CA VAL A 146 7.21 1.23 7.34
C VAL A 146 7.59 0.51 8.64
N ASN A 147 6.65 -0.23 9.23
CA ASN A 147 6.88 -0.94 10.48
C ASN A 147 7.89 -2.08 10.33
N LEU A 148 7.85 -2.83 9.22
CA LEU A 148 8.89 -3.82 8.89
C LEU A 148 10.28 -3.18 8.84
N SER A 149 10.41 -2.01 8.18
CA SER A 149 11.70 -1.33 8.06
C SER A 149 12.24 -0.80 9.39
N ARG A 150 11.38 -0.66 10.40
CA ARG A 150 11.72 -0.28 11.78
C ARG A 150 11.80 -1.47 12.74
N GLU A 151 11.66 -2.69 12.24
CA GLU A 151 11.59 -3.93 13.03
C GLU A 151 10.42 -3.98 14.04
N ASN A 152 9.39 -3.17 13.82
CA ASN A 152 8.14 -3.18 14.59
C ASN A 152 7.21 -4.30 14.08
N LEU A 153 7.62 -5.55 14.26
CA LEU A 153 7.00 -6.71 13.60
C LEU A 153 5.53 -6.94 13.99
N ARG A 154 5.13 -6.55 15.21
CA ARG A 154 3.74 -6.70 15.67
C ARG A 154 2.80 -5.74 14.95
N ASP A 155 3.21 -4.49 14.80
CA ASP A 155 2.43 -3.48 14.10
C ASP A 155 2.39 -3.76 12.60
N ALA A 156 3.51 -4.23 12.04
CA ALA A 156 3.55 -4.72 10.67
C ALA A 156 2.53 -5.86 10.43
N ALA A 157 2.49 -6.86 11.31
CA ALA A 157 1.52 -7.95 11.25
C ALA A 157 0.07 -7.46 11.33
N TYR A 158 -0.22 -6.50 12.21
CA TYR A 158 -1.55 -5.88 12.30
C TYR A 158 -1.98 -5.25 10.97
N TYR A 159 -1.09 -4.50 10.32
CA TYR A 159 -1.42 -3.86 9.04
C TYR A 159 -1.53 -4.86 7.88
N PHE A 160 -0.75 -5.94 7.89
CA PHE A 160 -0.97 -7.04 6.95
C PHE A 160 -2.34 -7.68 7.13
N ASP A 161 -2.82 -7.91 8.36
CA ASP A 161 -4.16 -8.44 8.57
C ASP A 161 -5.24 -7.58 7.90
N LYS A 162 -5.15 -6.25 8.08
CA LYS A 162 -6.09 -5.30 7.47
C LYS A 162 -6.04 -5.32 5.95
N CYS A 163 -4.85 -5.51 5.38
CA CYS A 163 -4.65 -5.60 3.95
C CYS A 163 -5.24 -6.92 3.40
N LEU A 164 -4.92 -8.05 4.04
CA LEU A 164 -5.29 -9.40 3.59
C LEU A 164 -6.80 -9.66 3.64
N THR A 165 -7.57 -8.96 4.47
CA THR A 165 -9.04 -9.10 4.49
C THR A 165 -9.72 -8.63 3.20
N SER A 166 -9.10 -7.69 2.47
CA SER A 166 -9.71 -7.06 1.30
C SER A 166 -8.90 -7.25 0.02
N VAL A 167 -7.77 -7.96 0.10
CA VAL A 167 -6.86 -8.19 -1.04
C VAL A 167 -7.56 -8.75 -2.27
N HIS A 168 -8.54 -9.62 -2.08
CA HIS A 168 -9.25 -10.28 -3.18
C HIS A 168 -10.16 -9.34 -3.99
N LEU A 169 -10.50 -8.18 -3.41
CA LEU A 169 -11.35 -7.16 -4.04
C LEU A 169 -10.53 -6.14 -4.84
N ILE A 170 -9.23 -6.03 -4.55
CA ILE A 170 -8.38 -4.92 -5.04
C ILE A 170 -7.29 -5.42 -5.98
N VAL A 171 -6.64 -6.53 -5.65
CA VAL A 171 -5.51 -7.07 -6.40
C VAL A 171 -5.97 -8.32 -7.14
N ASP A 172 -5.57 -8.48 -8.40
CA ASP A 172 -5.76 -9.71 -9.15
C ASP A 172 -4.91 -10.86 -8.59
N GLU A 173 -5.09 -12.08 -9.11
CA GLU A 173 -4.41 -13.25 -8.57
C GLU A 173 -2.88 -13.17 -8.73
N GLU A 174 -2.40 -12.67 -9.87
CA GLU A 174 -0.98 -12.52 -10.17
C GLU A 174 -0.30 -11.48 -9.27
N GLY A 175 -0.97 -10.36 -8.95
CA GLY A 175 -0.41 -9.32 -8.08
C GLY A 175 -0.40 -9.67 -6.58
N ARG A 176 -1.13 -10.70 -6.14
CA ARG A 176 -1.25 -11.08 -4.72
C ARG A 176 -0.01 -11.75 -4.16
N GLU A 177 0.76 -12.44 -5.01
CA GLU A 177 1.86 -13.29 -4.57
C GLU A 177 2.91 -12.51 -3.75
N GLY A 178 3.36 -11.35 -4.26
CA GLY A 178 4.35 -10.53 -3.57
C GLY A 178 3.89 -10.02 -2.20
N LEU A 179 2.61 -9.68 -2.06
CA LEU A 179 2.03 -9.26 -0.78
C LEU A 179 2.01 -10.43 0.21
N PHE A 180 1.56 -11.60 -0.23
CA PHE A 180 1.57 -12.80 0.60
C PHE A 180 2.99 -13.18 1.02
N VAL A 181 3.98 -13.10 0.14
CA VAL A 181 5.38 -13.39 0.51
C VAL A 181 5.84 -12.45 1.63
N ASN A 182 5.61 -11.14 1.50
CA ASN A 182 5.99 -10.16 2.52
C ASN A 182 5.27 -10.40 3.86
N ALA A 183 3.97 -10.70 3.81
CA ALA A 183 3.20 -11.01 5.01
C ALA A 183 3.68 -12.30 5.69
N ALA A 184 3.98 -13.36 4.92
CA ALA A 184 4.52 -14.61 5.43
C ALA A 184 5.85 -14.41 6.15
N HIS A 185 6.77 -13.65 5.54
CA HIS A 185 8.02 -13.28 6.20
C HIS A 185 7.77 -12.54 7.53
N CYS A 186 6.88 -11.55 7.53
CA CYS A 186 6.51 -10.82 8.73
C CYS A 186 6.00 -11.75 9.84
N TYR A 187 5.06 -12.64 9.52
CA TYR A 187 4.47 -13.58 10.48
C TYR A 187 5.50 -14.56 11.04
N LEU A 188 6.39 -15.09 10.20
CA LEU A 188 7.48 -15.96 10.65
C LEU A 188 8.42 -15.22 11.60
N HIS A 189 8.77 -13.97 11.29
CA HIS A 189 9.65 -13.16 12.15
C HIS A 189 9.01 -12.80 13.49
N CYS A 190 7.70 -12.52 13.54
CA CYS A 190 6.99 -12.25 14.80
C CYS A 190 6.54 -13.51 15.55
N ARG A 191 6.86 -14.71 15.04
CA ARG A 191 6.42 -16.02 15.54
C ARG A 191 4.89 -16.19 15.55
N ASP A 192 4.19 -15.51 14.64
CA ASP A 192 2.76 -15.75 14.39
C ASP A 192 2.60 -16.95 13.44
N ALA A 193 2.67 -18.14 14.00
CA ALA A 193 2.53 -19.39 13.26
C ALA A 193 1.17 -19.50 12.52
N GLY A 194 0.09 -18.99 13.12
CA GLY A 194 -1.24 -19.00 12.51
C GLY A 194 -1.31 -18.11 11.28
N GLY A 195 -0.81 -16.88 11.37
CA GLY A 195 -0.70 -15.96 10.23
C GLY A 195 0.16 -16.54 9.11
N ALA A 196 1.31 -17.12 9.45
CA ALA A 196 2.22 -17.75 8.48
C ALA A 196 1.53 -18.90 7.73
N LEU A 197 0.83 -19.80 8.42
CA LEU A 197 0.09 -20.91 7.81
C LEU A 197 -0.96 -20.44 6.80
N VAL A 198 -1.75 -19.42 7.16
CA VAL A 198 -2.80 -18.89 6.25
C VAL A 198 -2.20 -18.39 4.95
N VAL A 199 -1.14 -17.61 5.06
CA VAL A 199 -0.55 -16.96 3.89
C VAL A 199 0.24 -17.95 3.04
N LEU A 200 1.03 -18.83 3.66
CA LEU A 200 1.78 -19.84 2.93
C LEU A 200 0.88 -20.80 2.16
N ALA A 201 -0.28 -21.16 2.72
CA ALA A 201 -1.19 -22.04 2.00
C ALA A 201 -1.87 -21.40 0.79
N ARG A 202 -1.80 -20.07 0.66
CA ARG A 202 -2.23 -19.35 -0.55
C ARG A 202 -1.12 -19.22 -1.59
N LEU A 203 0.14 -19.40 -1.18
CA LEU A 203 1.32 -19.32 -2.04
C LEU A 203 1.80 -20.69 -2.54
N ASN A 204 1.82 -21.68 -1.64
CA ASN A 204 2.41 -22.99 -1.88
C ASN A 204 1.86 -24.00 -0.87
N ALA A 205 1.06 -24.95 -1.37
CA ALA A 205 0.46 -25.99 -0.54
C ALA A 205 1.51 -26.88 0.15
N ASP A 206 2.59 -27.23 -0.54
CA ASP A 206 3.65 -28.10 -0.01
C ASP A 206 4.42 -27.43 1.14
N LEU A 207 4.67 -26.12 1.02
CA LEU A 207 5.36 -25.36 2.07
C LEU A 207 4.47 -25.18 3.30
N ALA A 208 3.17 -24.94 3.09
CA ALA A 208 2.21 -24.88 4.18
C ALA A 208 2.12 -26.22 4.91
N GLU A 209 2.05 -27.34 4.20
CA GLU A 209 2.01 -28.69 4.78
C GLU A 209 3.28 -28.99 5.61
N LYS A 210 4.45 -28.55 5.13
CA LYS A 210 5.71 -28.68 5.89
C LYS A 210 5.69 -27.89 7.18
N LEU A 211 5.24 -26.63 7.15
CA LEU A 211 5.13 -25.83 8.37
C LEU A 211 4.09 -26.40 9.34
N GLU A 212 2.97 -26.91 8.82
CA GLU A 212 1.94 -27.55 9.64
C GLU A 212 2.49 -28.81 10.33
N LYS A 213 3.25 -29.63 9.62
CA LYS A 213 4.01 -30.76 10.20
C LYS A 213 5.02 -30.32 11.25
N GLU A 214 5.72 -29.21 11.02
CA GLU A 214 6.66 -28.67 12.00
C GLU A 214 5.94 -28.18 13.27
N LEU A 215 4.81 -27.48 13.12
CA LEU A 215 4.01 -26.99 14.25
C LEU A 215 3.34 -28.11 15.04
N THR A 216 2.87 -29.16 14.36
CA THR A 216 2.31 -30.35 15.02
C THR A 216 3.35 -31.18 15.75
N THR A 217 4.61 -31.16 15.29
CA THR A 217 5.72 -31.87 15.96
C THR A 217 6.40 -31.04 17.06
N GLN A 218 6.23 -29.72 17.06
CA GLN A 218 6.71 -28.86 18.13
C GLN A 218 5.86 -29.01 19.40
N ARG A 219 6.52 -29.02 20.55
CA ARG A 219 5.89 -29.00 21.87
C ARG A 219 5.37 -27.59 22.18
N LEU A 220 4.31 -27.19 21.50
CA LEU A 220 3.58 -25.95 21.77
C LEU A 220 2.77 -26.09 23.05
N SER A 221 2.75 -25.05 23.88
CA SER A 221 1.83 -24.96 25.01
C SER A 221 0.37 -24.94 24.54
N LEU A 222 -0.56 -25.32 25.42
CA LEU A 222 -1.99 -25.25 25.11
C LEU A 222 -2.43 -23.83 24.70
N GLU A 223 -1.87 -22.80 25.33
CA GLU A 223 -2.16 -21.41 24.99
C GLU A 223 -1.69 -21.05 23.57
N GLU A 224 -0.47 -21.46 23.17
CA GLU A 224 0.04 -21.23 21.81
C GLU A 224 -0.81 -21.97 20.77
N ARG A 225 -1.20 -23.22 21.07
CA ARG A 225 -2.10 -24.02 20.22
C ARG A 225 -3.44 -23.30 20.02
N LEU A 226 -4.09 -22.88 21.11
CA LEU A 226 -5.37 -22.17 21.06
C LEU A 226 -5.27 -20.82 20.34
N LEU A 227 -4.16 -20.09 20.52
CA LEU A 227 -3.90 -18.84 19.81
C LEU A 227 -3.79 -19.07 18.30
N ILE A 228 -3.09 -20.12 17.85
CA ILE A 228 -2.98 -20.47 16.42
C ILE A 228 -4.37 -20.80 15.85
N VAL A 229 -5.17 -21.61 16.54
CA VAL A 229 -6.53 -21.98 16.07
C VAL A 229 -7.44 -20.75 16.00
N ALA A 230 -7.46 -19.92 17.05
CA ALA A 230 -8.22 -18.68 17.05
C ALA A 230 -7.77 -17.72 15.93
N ARG A 231 -6.46 -17.69 15.66
CA ARG A 231 -5.88 -16.90 14.57
C ARG A 231 -6.31 -17.38 13.20
N LEU A 232 -6.35 -18.70 12.98
CA LEU A 232 -6.83 -19.30 11.73
C LEU A 232 -8.31 -18.95 11.47
N HIS A 233 -9.17 -19.05 12.49
CA HIS A 233 -10.57 -18.60 12.38
C HIS A 233 -10.68 -17.10 12.08
N ALA A 234 -9.93 -16.25 12.77
CA ALA A 234 -9.95 -14.80 12.55
C ALA A 234 -9.55 -14.39 11.11
N LEU A 235 -8.76 -15.23 10.44
CA LEU A 235 -8.32 -15.04 9.05
C LEU A 235 -9.21 -15.80 8.03
N GLY A 236 -10.32 -16.41 8.48
CA GLY A 236 -11.28 -17.11 7.64
C GLY A 236 -10.81 -18.47 7.12
N ALA A 237 -9.90 -19.13 7.85
CA ALA A 237 -9.37 -20.45 7.53
C ALA A 237 -9.96 -21.54 8.45
N ASP A 238 -11.29 -21.59 8.57
CA ASP A 238 -12.02 -22.42 9.54
C ASP A 238 -11.70 -23.92 9.40
N ASP A 239 -11.75 -24.48 8.18
CA ASP A 239 -11.47 -25.90 7.94
C ASP A 239 -10.06 -26.31 8.43
N LYS A 240 -9.09 -25.40 8.30
CA LYS A 240 -7.72 -25.63 8.76
C LYS A 240 -7.61 -25.50 10.27
N ALA A 241 -8.32 -24.54 10.85
CA ALA A 241 -8.39 -24.36 12.30
C ALA A 241 -8.92 -25.65 12.96
N ASP A 242 -10.01 -26.20 12.43
CA ASP A 242 -10.64 -27.42 12.92
C ASP A 242 -9.74 -28.65 12.75
N THR A 243 -9.13 -28.80 11.57
CA THR A 243 -8.20 -29.92 11.29
C THR A 243 -7.00 -29.90 12.24
N LEU A 244 -6.37 -28.73 12.40
CA LEU A 244 -5.22 -28.57 13.28
C LEU A 244 -5.58 -28.82 14.74
N PHE A 245 -6.72 -28.29 15.20
CA PHE A 245 -7.20 -28.49 16.57
C PHE A 245 -7.49 -29.97 16.87
N ALA A 246 -8.12 -30.68 15.94
CA ALA A 246 -8.38 -32.11 16.07
C ALA A 246 -7.08 -32.92 16.21
N SER A 247 -6.05 -32.61 15.41
CA SER A 247 -4.77 -33.31 15.43
C SER A 247 -4.04 -33.22 16.77
N TRP A 248 -4.24 -32.15 17.53
CA TRP A 248 -3.63 -31.96 18.85
C TRP A 248 -4.38 -32.64 20.00
N ASN A 249 -5.66 -32.98 19.82
CA ASN A 249 -6.44 -33.73 20.81
C ASN A 249 -6.19 -35.24 20.73
N GLU A 250 -5.59 -35.73 19.64
CA GLU A 250 -5.21 -37.14 19.47
C GLU A 250 -3.83 -37.47 20.09
N GLU A 251 -3.04 -36.45 20.46
CA GLU A 251 -1.81 -36.67 21.24
C GLU A 251 -2.18 -37.05 22.67
N PRO A 252 -1.79 -38.24 23.18
CA PRO A 252 -2.09 -38.63 24.55
C PRO A 252 -1.47 -37.59 25.47
N HIS A 253 -2.30 -36.92 26.28
CA HIS A 253 -1.84 -36.01 27.30
C HIS A 253 -0.92 -36.76 28.27
N ALA A 254 0.39 -36.68 28.03
CA ALA A 254 1.39 -36.96 29.05
C ALA A 254 1.34 -35.79 30.04
N TYR A 255 0.31 -35.78 30.88
CA TYR A 255 0.35 -35.08 32.15
C TYR A 255 1.34 -35.85 33.03
N ASP A 256 2.58 -35.34 33.10
CA ASP A 256 3.48 -35.57 34.24
C ASP A 256 3.49 -34.31 35.11
#